data_AF-A0A831RUT3-F1
#
_entry.id   AF-A0A831RUT3-F1
#
_cell.length_a   1.000
_cell.length_b   1.000
_cell.length_c   1.000
_cell.angle_alpha   90.00
_cell.angle_beta   90.00
_cell.angle_gamma   90.00
#
_symmetry.space_group_name_H-M   'P 1'
#
loop_
_entity.id
_entity.type
_entity.pdbx_description
1 polymer ?
#
loop_
_entity_poly.entity_id
_entity_poly.type
_entity_poly.pdbx_seq_one_letter_code
_entity_poly.pdbx_strand_id
1 'polypeptide(L)'
;MNDEILNGVLLDEDCMLTLGELSRACAMHAEWVMELVDEGILEPRGTEMARWQFAAPALHRARTVLHLQRDLGINLSGAALALELLDEIQDLRQQLYRLNSSC
;
A
#
# COMPACT_ATOMS: atom_id res chain seq x y z
N MET A 1 9.21 33.79 -8.03
CA MET A 1 9.26 32.34 -7.86
C MET A 1 9.03 32.09 -6.38
N ASN A 2 7.86 31.58 -6.02
CA ASN A 2 7.60 31.20 -4.63
C ASN A 2 8.21 29.82 -4.45
N ASP A 3 9.23 29.72 -3.61
CA ASP A 3 9.71 28.42 -3.14
C ASP A 3 8.65 27.86 -2.17
N GLU A 4 7.76 27.06 -2.73
CA GLU A 4 6.77 26.33 -1.95
C GLU A 4 7.51 25.24 -1.18
N ILE A 5 7.77 25.49 0.11
CA ILE A 5 8.47 24.56 0.98
C ILE A 5 7.55 23.35 1.23
N LEU A 6 7.88 22.24 0.59
CA LEU A 6 7.22 20.97 0.81
C LEU A 6 7.80 20.31 2.07
N ASN A 7 6.97 20.16 3.09
CA ASN A 7 7.31 19.38 4.28
C ASN A 7 6.86 17.93 4.07
N GLY A 8 7.80 16.99 4.20
CA GLY A 8 7.53 15.55 4.15
C GLY A 8 8.13 14.86 5.37
N VAL A 9 7.48 13.78 5.81
CA VAL A 9 8.02 12.87 6.83
C VAL A 9 8.59 11.65 6.12
N LEU A 10 9.82 11.28 6.44
CA LEU A 10 10.42 10.04 5.93
C LEU A 10 9.83 8.87 6.71
N LEU A 11 9.17 7.95 6.00
CA LEU A 11 8.63 6.73 6.60
C LEU A 11 9.73 5.67 6.55
N ASP A 12 10.26 5.30 7.71
CA ASP A 12 11.11 4.12 7.87
C ASP A 12 10.25 2.88 8.18
N GLU A 13 10.92 1.74 8.41
CA GLU A 13 10.28 0.45 8.68
C GLU A 13 9.55 0.41 10.04
N ASP A 14 9.93 1.27 10.98
CA ASP A 14 9.35 1.36 12.31
C ASP A 14 8.17 2.36 12.37
N CYS A 15 7.99 3.16 11.33
CA CYS A 15 6.91 4.13 11.26
C CYS A 15 5.54 3.45 11.11
N MET A 16 4.65 3.79 12.04
CA MET A 16 3.27 3.31 12.06
C MET A 16 2.32 4.47 11.77
N LEU A 17 1.41 4.27 10.82
CA LEU A 17 0.38 5.22 10.40
C LEU A 17 -0.95 4.83 11.03
N THR A 18 -1.66 5.82 11.57
CA THR A 18 -3.07 5.66 11.94
C THR A 18 -3.95 5.58 10.69
N LEU A 19 -5.19 5.07 10.85
CA LEU A 19 -6.21 5.10 9.79
C LEU A 19 -6.37 6.50 9.15
N GLY A 20 -6.38 7.54 9.98
CA GLY A 20 -6.51 8.93 9.50
C GLY A 20 -5.31 9.43 8.72
N GLU A 21 -4.09 9.05 9.12
CA GLU A 21 -2.87 9.42 8.40
C GLU A 21 -2.77 8.70 7.06
N LEU A 22 -3.07 7.40 7.03
CA LEU A 22 -3.08 6.61 5.80
C LEU A 22 -4.12 7.14 4.81
N SER A 23 -5.33 7.45 5.29
CA SER A 23 -6.41 8.06 4.49
C SER A 23 -5.95 9.38 3.86
N ARG A 24 -5.36 10.27 4.67
CA ARG A 24 -4.83 11.56 4.18
C ARG A 24 -3.71 11.38 3.16
N ALA A 25 -2.78 10.46 3.42
CA ALA A 25 -1.64 10.21 2.54
C ALA A 25 -2.04 9.59 1.19
N CYS A 26 -3.20 8.92 1.14
CA CYS A 26 -3.84 8.42 -0.08
C CYS A 26 -4.81 9.41 -0.72
N ALA A 27 -5.12 10.54 -0.05
CA ALA A 27 -6.19 11.47 -0.42
C ALA A 27 -7.56 10.77 -0.59
N MET A 28 -7.86 9.81 0.29
CA MET A 28 -9.09 9.02 0.30
C MET A 28 -9.80 9.14 1.65
N HIS A 29 -11.08 8.78 1.69
CA HIS A 29 -11.84 8.67 2.93
C HIS A 29 -11.40 7.44 3.74
N ALA A 30 -11.62 7.47 5.06
CA ALA A 30 -11.32 6.35 5.93
C ALA A 30 -12.06 5.07 5.52
N GLU A 31 -13.30 5.20 5.03
CA GLU A 31 -14.12 4.09 4.53
C GLU A 31 -13.41 3.27 3.46
N TRP A 32 -12.76 3.93 2.50
CA TRP A 32 -12.00 3.23 1.47
C TRP A 32 -10.81 2.45 2.06
N VAL A 33 -10.12 2.99 3.07
CA VAL A 33 -9.05 2.25 3.76
C VAL A 33 -9.61 1.07 4.57
N MET A 34 -10.81 1.19 5.13
CA MET A 34 -11.50 0.11 5.84
C MET A 34 -11.88 -1.01 4.87
N GLU A 35 -12.37 -0.68 3.68
CA GLU A 35 -12.64 -1.66 2.62
C GLU A 35 -11.38 -2.43 2.19
N LEU A 36 -10.22 -1.76 2.15
CA LEU A 36 -8.94 -2.45 1.89
C LEU A 36 -8.58 -3.47 2.98
N VAL A 37 -8.94 -3.19 4.24
CA VAL A 37 -8.74 -4.13 5.35
C VAL A 37 -9.70 -5.30 5.24
N ASP A 38 -10.97 -5.02 4.91
CA ASP A 38 -12.00 -6.05 4.75
C ASP A 38 -11.70 -7.01 3.60
N GLU A 39 -11.11 -6.50 2.50
CA GLU A 39 -10.62 -7.31 1.37
C GLU A 39 -9.25 -7.97 1.63
N GLY A 40 -8.67 -7.79 2.82
CA GLY A 40 -7.38 -8.39 3.20
C GLY A 40 -6.15 -7.78 2.52
N ILE A 41 -6.31 -6.68 1.79
CA ILE A 41 -5.21 -5.98 1.10
C ILE A 41 -4.29 -5.29 2.12
N LEU A 42 -4.87 -4.78 3.20
CA LEU A 42 -4.16 -4.15 4.31
C LEU A 42 -4.41 -4.89 5.61
N GLU A 43 -3.36 -5.07 6.40
CA GLU A 43 -3.43 -5.69 7.71
C GLU A 43 -2.98 -4.70 8.79
N PRO A 44 -3.91 -4.08 9.53
CA PRO A 44 -3.57 -3.22 10.65
C PRO A 44 -3.14 -4.02 11.88
N ARG A 45 -2.28 -3.43 12.71
CA ARG A 45 -2.12 -3.83 14.10
C ARG A 45 -3.24 -3.24 14.95
N GLY A 46 -3.76 -4.02 15.89
CA GLY A 46 -4.82 -3.63 16.82
C GLY A 46 -6.19 -4.17 16.40
N THR A 47 -7.04 -4.44 17.39
CA THR A 47 -8.34 -5.09 17.20
C THR A 47 -9.48 -4.11 16.94
N GLU A 48 -9.36 -2.88 17.43
CA GLU A 48 -10.36 -1.82 17.28
C GLU A 48 -9.92 -0.83 16.21
N MET A 49 -10.84 -0.42 15.34
CA MET A 49 -10.58 0.52 14.23
C MET A 49 -9.94 1.84 14.70
N ALA A 50 -10.35 2.34 15.86
CA ALA A 50 -9.79 3.55 16.46
C ALA A 50 -8.31 3.42 16.88
N ARG A 51 -7.81 2.19 16.99
CA ARG A 51 -6.43 1.87 17.40
C ARG A 51 -5.61 1.25 16.26
N TRP A 52 -6.17 1.17 15.05
CA TRP A 52 -5.47 0.60 13.91
C TRP A 52 -4.19 1.38 13.61
N GLN A 53 -3.12 0.61 13.46
CA GLN A 53 -1.81 1.09 13.06
C GLN A 53 -1.30 0.28 11.87
N PHE A 54 -0.85 0.97 10.84
CA PHE A 54 -0.38 0.39 9.59
C PHE A 54 1.11 0.66 9.43
N ALA A 55 1.90 -0.36 9.10
CA ALA A 55 3.30 -0.16 8.78
C ALA A 55 3.46 0.61 7.46
N ALA A 56 4.60 1.28 7.26
CA ALA A 56 4.88 2.05 6.05
C ALA A 56 4.56 1.34 4.70
N PRO A 57 4.78 0.02 4.52
CA PRO A 57 4.42 -0.68 3.28
C PRO A 57 2.90 -0.64 2.95
N ALA A 58 2.04 -0.46 3.93
CA ALA A 58 0.59 -0.32 3.72
C ALA A 58 0.25 0.90 2.85
N LEU A 59 0.99 2.01 3.01
CA LEU A 59 0.81 3.19 2.17
C LEU A 59 1.15 2.90 0.70
N HIS A 60 2.24 2.17 0.47
CA HIS A 60 2.62 1.76 -0.88
C HIS A 60 1.55 0.84 -1.49
N ARG A 61 1.11 -0.19 -0.76
CA ARG A 61 0.04 -1.09 -1.21
C ARG A 61 -1.26 -0.35 -1.53
N ALA A 62 -1.71 0.55 -0.65
CA ALA A 62 -2.91 1.34 -0.88
C ALA A 62 -2.81 2.21 -2.16
N ARG A 63 -1.66 2.86 -2.39
CA ARG A 63 -1.44 3.63 -3.62
C ARG A 63 -1.44 2.77 -4.87
N THR A 64 -0.87 1.57 -4.81
CA THR A 64 -0.94 0.62 -5.93
C THR A 64 -2.38 0.23 -6.25
N VAL A 65 -3.21 -0.04 -5.24
CA VAL A 65 -4.65 -0.27 -5.46
C VAL A 65 -5.31 0.91 -6.15
N LEU A 66 -5.04 2.14 -5.70
CA LEU A 66 -5.60 3.34 -6.34
C LEU A 66 -5.24 3.42 -7.83
N HIS A 67 -3.99 3.14 -8.18
CA HIS A 67 -3.56 3.12 -9.58
C HIS A 67 -4.26 2.00 -10.36
N LEU A 68 -4.34 0.79 -9.81
CA LEU A 68 -5.04 -0.32 -10.45
C LEU A 68 -6.53 0.00 -10.71
N GLN A 69 -7.22 0.58 -9.73
CA GLN A 69 -8.63 0.97 -9.90
C GLN A 69 -8.79 2.08 -10.95
N ARG A 70 -7.90 3.08 -10.96
CA ARG A 70 -7.97 4.21 -11.90
C ARG A 70 -7.58 3.83 -13.33
N ASP A 71 -6.51 3.07 -13.48
CA ASP A 71 -5.89 2.80 -14.77
C ASP A 71 -6.54 1.60 -15.45
N LEU A 72 -7.02 0.62 -14.67
CA LEU A 72 -7.60 -0.63 -15.19
C LEU A 72 -9.11 -0.75 -14.95
N GLY A 73 -9.71 0.15 -14.15
CA GLY A 73 -11.16 0.15 -13.89
C GLY A 73 -11.64 -1.05 -13.07
N ILE A 74 -10.75 -1.71 -12.32
CA ILE A 74 -11.08 -2.90 -11.52
C ILE A 74 -11.61 -2.53 -10.13
N ASN A 75 -12.39 -3.44 -9.54
CA ASN A 75 -12.86 -3.32 -8.15
C ASN A 75 -11.75 -3.73 -7.15
N LEU A 76 -12.03 -3.60 -5.85
CA LEU A 76 -11.04 -3.92 -4.81
C LEU A 76 -10.64 -5.40 -4.80
N SER A 77 -11.59 -6.32 -4.93
CA SER A 77 -11.26 -7.76 -5.00
C SER A 77 -10.38 -8.10 -6.21
N GLY A 78 -10.63 -7.45 -7.35
CA GLY A 78 -9.78 -7.57 -8.54
C GLY A 78 -8.40 -6.95 -8.32
N ALA A 79 -8.31 -5.84 -7.59
CA ALA A 79 -7.03 -5.24 -7.22
C ALA A 79 -6.24 -6.10 -6.23
N ALA A 80 -6.90 -6.77 -5.29
CA ALA A 80 -6.27 -7.75 -4.39
C ALA A 80 -5.62 -8.88 -5.19
N LEU A 81 -6.35 -9.51 -6.12
CA LEU A 81 -5.81 -10.54 -7.00
C LEU A 81 -4.66 -10.01 -7.87
N ALA A 82 -4.79 -8.82 -8.44
CA ALA A 82 -3.74 -8.22 -9.25
C ALA A 82 -2.46 -7.96 -8.42
N LEU A 83 -2.60 -7.54 -7.15
CA LEU A 83 -1.48 -7.39 -6.23
C LEU A 83 -0.77 -8.71 -5.98
N GLU A 84 -1.50 -9.79 -5.69
CA GLU A 84 -0.92 -11.13 -5.49
C GLU A 84 -0.12 -11.58 -6.72
N LEU A 85 -0.66 -11.38 -7.92
CA LEU A 85 0.04 -11.72 -9.17
C LEU A 85 1.29 -10.86 -9.40
N LEU A 86 1.24 -9.58 -9.04
CA LEU A 86 2.41 -8.70 -9.12
C LEU A 86 3.51 -9.12 -8.14
N ASP A 87 3.13 -9.51 -6.92
CA ASP A 87 4.05 -10.05 -5.92
C ASP A 87 4.68 -11.36 -6.43
N GLU A 88 3.90 -12.27 -7.02
CA GLU A 88 4.41 -13.51 -7.62
C GLU A 88 5.39 -13.23 -8.79
N ILE A 89 5.05 -12.30 -9.68
CA ILE A 89 5.95 -11.89 -10.77
C ILE A 89 7.27 -11.34 -10.21
N GLN A 90 7.20 -10.56 -9.14
CA GLN A 90 8.39 -9.98 -8.51
C GLN A 90 9.27 -11.08 -7.91
N ASP A 91 8.68 -12.04 -7.21
CA ASP A 91 9.39 -13.19 -6.64
C ASP A 91 10.07 -14.03 -7.72
N LEU A 92 9.36 -14.33 -8.81
CA LEU A 92 9.90 -15.08 -9.94
C LEU A 92 11.07 -14.34 -10.60
N ARG A 93 10.95 -13.01 -10.78
CA ARG A 93 12.05 -12.18 -11.31
C ARG A 93 13.26 -12.22 -10.39
N GLN A 94 13.07 -12.10 -9.07
CA GLN A 94 14.17 -12.20 -8.11
C GLN A 94 14.86 -13.57 -8.12
N GLN A 95 14.12 -14.66 -8.33
CA GLN A 95 14.72 -15.99 -8.49
C GLN A 95 15.59 -16.06 -9.75
N LEU A 96 15.10 -15.55 -10.89
CA LEU A 96 15.88 -15.50 -12.13
C LEU A 96 17.14 -14.64 -11.98
N TYR A 97 17.04 -13.47 -11.34
CA TYR A 97 18.21 -12.63 -11.07
C TYR A 97 19.25 -13.36 -10.21
N ARG A 98 18.84 -14.07 -9.16
CA ARG A 98 19.74 -14.86 -8.32
C ARG A 98 20.45 -15.97 -9.11
N LEU A 99 19.73 -16.68 -9.97
CA LEU A 99 20.29 -17.74 -10.82
C LEU A 99 21.29 -17.17 -11.84
N ASN A 100 20.93 -16.07 -12.50
CA ASN A 100 21.77 -15.43 -13.52
C ASN A 100 22.98 -14.70 -12.93
N SER A 101 22.92 -14.27 -11.67
CA SER A 101 24.03 -13.60 -10.97
C SER A 101 24.96 -14.57 -10.23
N SER A 102 24.60 -15.87 -10.19
CA SER A 102 25.41 -16.93 -9.57
C SER A 102 26.29 -17.67 -10.58
N CYS A 103 26.46 -17.11 -11.79
CA CYS A 103 27.35 -17.58 -12.84
C CYS A 103 28.35 -16.47 -13.20
#